data_AF-A0A2G8KSH1-F1
#
_entry.id   AF-A0A2G8KSH1-F1
#
_cell.length_a   1.000
_cell.length_b   1.000
_cell.length_c   1.000
_cell.angle_alpha   90.00
_cell.angle_beta   90.00
_cell.angle_gamma   90.00
#
_symmetry.space_group_name_H-M   'P 1'
#
loop_
_entity.id
_entity.type
_entity.pdbx_description
1 polymer ?
#
loop_
_entity_poly.entity_id
_entity_poly.type
_entity_poly.pdbx_seq_one_letter_code
_entity_poly.pdbx_strand_id
1 'polypeptide(L)'
;MFNLQLVQRNKAIADYLRSNGFENSLEEFTKEAKIDGDLEKKHAGLLEKKWTSVIRLQKKVMDLESKLNETEREYQTGVPTREKRSAKEWIPRPPQKYCLSGHRGTITRVAFHPTYSVMVSSSEDATIKVWDYETGDFERTLKGHTNSVQDISFDHTGKYLASCSADMSIRLWDFETMECIKTMQGHDHNVSSVHFLPSGDYIVSCSRDKTIKMWELATGYCTKTFLGHREWVRMVKPNSDGSLLASASNDQTVRVWVVATKECKLELREHDHVVECVAWAPESAHSTLNEATGQRTNSNFDNLTRTATYCVEILLHKINLNLPIACCIITRRTTINCMTLVEFPLGHL
;
A
#
# COMPACT_ATOMS: atom_id res chain seq x y z
N MET A 1 -45.18 -2.01 -47.38
CA MET A 1 -44.06 -2.58 -46.60
C MET A 1 -44.54 -3.49 -45.46
N PHE A 2 -45.56 -3.09 -44.67
CA PHE A 2 -46.13 -3.90 -43.57
C PHE A 2 -46.69 -5.27 -43.97
N ASN A 3 -47.46 -5.37 -45.07
CA ASN A 3 -48.04 -6.66 -45.49
C ASN A 3 -46.97 -7.70 -45.90
N LEU A 4 -45.85 -7.27 -46.49
CA LEU A 4 -44.75 -8.15 -46.88
C LEU A 4 -44.02 -8.74 -45.66
N GLN A 5 -43.81 -7.93 -44.62
CA GLN A 5 -43.18 -8.41 -43.37
C GLN A 5 -44.10 -9.37 -42.61
N LEU A 6 -45.41 -9.13 -42.62
CA LEU A 6 -46.39 -10.00 -41.97
C LEU A 6 -46.47 -11.37 -42.66
N VAL A 7 -46.49 -11.39 -44.00
CA VAL A 7 -46.47 -12.64 -44.79
C VAL A 7 -45.17 -13.41 -44.54
N GLN A 8 -44.01 -12.74 -44.54
CA GLN A 8 -42.72 -13.38 -44.25
C GLN A 8 -42.65 -13.96 -42.83
N ARG A 9 -43.22 -13.25 -41.84
CA ARG A 9 -43.30 -13.71 -40.46
C ARG A 9 -44.18 -14.95 -40.34
N ASN A 10 -45.36 -14.92 -40.95
CA ASN A 10 -46.31 -16.05 -40.90
C ASN A 10 -45.72 -17.29 -41.59
N LYS A 11 -44.99 -17.13 -42.70
CA LYS A 11 -44.26 -18.23 -43.36
C LYS A 11 -43.14 -18.81 -42.48
N ALA A 12 -42.38 -17.97 -41.76
CA ALA A 12 -41.33 -18.43 -40.85
C ALA A 12 -41.88 -19.14 -39.61
N ILE A 13 -43.06 -18.74 -39.12
CA ILE A 13 -43.75 -19.40 -38.00
C ILE A 13 -44.28 -20.77 -38.43
N ALA A 14 -44.92 -20.85 -39.60
CA ALA A 14 -45.41 -22.12 -40.14
C ALA A 14 -44.27 -23.13 -40.37
N ASP A 15 -43.11 -22.68 -40.84
CA ASP A 15 -41.94 -23.54 -41.00
C ASP A 15 -41.37 -24.04 -39.66
N TYR A 16 -41.33 -23.20 -38.63
CA TYR A 16 -40.93 -23.62 -37.27
C TYR A 16 -41.89 -24.65 -36.67
N LEU A 17 -43.20 -24.48 -36.86
CA LEU A 17 -44.19 -25.46 -36.38
C LEU A 17 -44.02 -26.81 -37.08
N ARG A 18 -43.73 -26.78 -38.40
CA ARG A 18 -43.42 -27.97 -39.19
C ARG A 18 -42.15 -28.67 -38.71
N SER A 19 -41.05 -27.93 -38.53
CA SER A 19 -39.75 -28.51 -38.16
C SER A 19 -39.74 -29.14 -36.77
N ASN A 20 -40.61 -28.66 -35.87
CA ASN A 20 -40.75 -29.20 -34.50
C ASN A 20 -41.89 -30.23 -34.36
N GLY A 21 -42.54 -30.63 -35.45
CA GLY A 21 -43.55 -31.70 -35.46
C GLY A 21 -44.92 -31.32 -34.89
N PHE A 22 -45.26 -30.02 -34.82
CA PHE A 22 -46.55 -29.54 -34.31
C PHE A 22 -47.62 -29.50 -35.43
N GLU A 23 -48.03 -30.68 -35.93
CA GLU A 23 -48.90 -30.81 -37.12
C GLU A 23 -50.31 -30.24 -36.91
N ASN A 24 -50.96 -30.52 -35.78
CA ASN A 24 -52.32 -30.00 -35.49
C ASN A 24 -52.36 -28.46 -35.46
N SER A 25 -51.35 -27.85 -34.82
CA SER A 25 -51.25 -26.38 -34.73
C SER A 25 -50.87 -25.74 -36.06
N LEU A 26 -50.16 -26.46 -36.92
CA LEU A 26 -49.82 -26.01 -38.27
C LEU A 26 -51.06 -25.94 -39.17
N GLU A 27 -51.94 -26.94 -39.11
CA GLU A 27 -53.16 -26.95 -39.93
C GLU A 27 -54.12 -25.81 -39.57
N GLU A 28 -54.32 -25.56 -38.28
CA GLU A 28 -55.16 -24.45 -37.81
C GLU A 28 -54.54 -23.10 -38.18
N PHE A 29 -53.24 -22.92 -37.95
CA PHE A 29 -52.54 -21.67 -38.28
C PHE A 29 -52.52 -21.39 -39.79
N THR A 30 -52.41 -22.42 -40.63
CA THR A 30 -52.41 -22.27 -42.09
C THR A 30 -53.78 -21.82 -42.60
N LYS A 31 -54.87 -22.35 -42.02
CA LYS A 31 -56.25 -21.94 -42.33
C LYS A 31 -56.51 -20.48 -41.93
N GLU A 32 -56.06 -20.07 -40.76
CA GLU A 32 -56.25 -18.72 -40.25
C GLU A 32 -55.39 -17.69 -41.00
N ALA A 33 -54.15 -18.04 -41.33
CA ALA A 33 -53.19 -17.14 -41.96
C ALA A 33 -53.31 -17.05 -43.51
N LYS A 34 -54.21 -17.83 -44.13
CA LYS A 34 -54.44 -17.88 -45.59
C LYS A 34 -53.14 -18.00 -46.40
N ILE A 35 -52.25 -18.89 -45.98
CA ILE A 35 -50.96 -19.11 -46.66
C ILE A 35 -51.22 -19.99 -47.88
N ASP A 36 -51.16 -19.40 -49.08
CA ASP A 36 -51.33 -20.12 -50.35
C ASP A 36 -49.96 -20.44 -50.97
N GLY A 37 -49.69 -21.72 -51.25
CA GLY A 37 -48.46 -22.21 -51.89
C GLY A 37 -47.34 -22.71 -50.96
N ASP A 38 -46.52 -23.61 -51.51
CA ASP A 38 -45.47 -24.41 -50.83
C ASP A 38 -44.49 -23.57 -49.99
N LEU A 39 -44.16 -24.09 -48.80
CA LEU A 39 -43.25 -23.48 -47.84
C LEU A 39 -41.81 -23.56 -48.38
N GLU A 40 -41.42 -22.54 -49.13
CA GLU A 40 -40.05 -22.42 -49.67
C GLU A 40 -38.99 -22.69 -48.59
N LYS A 41 -37.96 -23.48 -48.93
CA LYS A 41 -36.77 -23.75 -48.08
C LYS A 41 -36.03 -22.50 -47.58
N LYS A 42 -36.37 -21.32 -48.11
CA LYS A 42 -35.80 -20.02 -47.75
C LYS A 42 -36.08 -19.60 -46.30
N HIS A 43 -37.14 -20.13 -45.68
CA HIS A 43 -37.54 -19.75 -44.32
C HIS A 43 -37.05 -20.72 -43.22
N ALA A 44 -36.37 -21.80 -43.61
CA ALA A 44 -35.80 -22.82 -42.73
C ALA A 44 -34.84 -22.23 -41.67
N GLY A 45 -35.18 -22.42 -40.39
CA GLY A 45 -34.36 -22.00 -39.24
C GLY A 45 -34.20 -20.48 -39.10
N LEU A 46 -34.97 -19.68 -39.84
CA LEU A 46 -34.87 -18.21 -39.82
C LEU A 46 -35.32 -17.64 -38.47
N LEU A 47 -36.32 -18.27 -37.83
CA LEU A 47 -36.84 -17.85 -36.53
C LEU A 47 -35.79 -18.05 -35.43
N GLU A 48 -35.14 -19.21 -35.38
CA GLU A 48 -34.10 -19.54 -34.39
C GLU A 48 -32.86 -18.63 -34.53
N LYS A 49 -32.42 -18.36 -35.76
CA LYS A 49 -31.33 -17.40 -36.04
C LYS A 49 -31.67 -15.98 -35.60
N LYS A 50 -32.92 -15.55 -35.81
CA LYS A 50 -33.38 -14.24 -35.34
C LYS A 50 -33.49 -14.22 -33.82
N TRP A 51 -33.98 -15.29 -33.19
CA TRP A 51 -34.19 -15.35 -31.74
C TRP A 51 -32.87 -15.34 -30.97
N THR A 52 -31.88 -16.12 -31.41
CA THR A 52 -30.51 -16.10 -30.86
C THR A 52 -29.83 -14.73 -31.02
N SER A 53 -30.06 -14.06 -32.15
CA SER A 53 -29.58 -12.69 -32.37
C SER A 53 -30.25 -11.69 -31.44
N VAL A 54 -31.56 -11.83 -31.19
CA VAL A 54 -32.33 -10.97 -30.27
C VAL A 54 -31.83 -11.13 -28.84
N ILE A 55 -31.61 -12.37 -28.36
CA ILE A 55 -31.09 -12.60 -27.00
C ILE A 55 -29.70 -11.98 -26.82
N ARG A 56 -28.82 -12.15 -27.83
CA ARG A 56 -27.48 -11.53 -27.81
C ARG A 56 -27.57 -10.00 -27.78
N LEU A 57 -28.48 -9.43 -28.56
CA LEU A 57 -28.71 -7.98 -28.58
C LEU A 57 -29.30 -7.49 -27.26
N GLN A 58 -30.28 -8.19 -26.67
CA GLN A 58 -30.83 -7.85 -25.36
C GLN A 58 -29.76 -7.88 -24.26
N LYS A 59 -28.91 -8.91 -24.24
CA LYS A 59 -27.77 -8.96 -23.31
C LYS A 59 -26.83 -7.77 -23.50
N LYS A 60 -26.53 -7.42 -24.75
CA LYS A 60 -25.66 -6.28 -25.05
C LYS A 60 -26.32 -4.94 -24.71
N VAL A 61 -27.64 -4.81 -24.84
CA VAL A 61 -28.39 -3.64 -24.40
C VAL A 61 -28.33 -3.52 -22.89
N MET A 62 -28.57 -4.59 -22.12
CA MET A 62 -28.41 -4.57 -20.66
C MET A 62 -26.98 -4.20 -20.23
N ASP A 63 -25.96 -4.76 -20.88
CA ASP A 63 -24.55 -4.42 -20.58
C ASP A 63 -24.26 -2.92 -20.87
N LEU A 64 -24.82 -2.38 -21.95
CA LEU A 64 -24.65 -0.98 -22.34
C LEU A 64 -25.44 -0.02 -21.43
N GLU A 65 -26.66 -0.38 -21.03
CA GLU A 65 -27.46 0.39 -20.08
C GLU A 65 -26.78 0.44 -18.70
N SER A 66 -26.20 -0.68 -18.26
CA SER A 66 -25.42 -0.73 -17.02
C SER A 66 -24.19 0.18 -17.10
N LYS A 67 -23.44 0.14 -18.20
CA LYS A 67 -22.29 1.02 -18.43
C LYS A 67 -22.69 2.48 -18.52
N LEU A 68 -23.79 2.79 -19.20
CA LEU A 68 -24.30 4.15 -19.30
C LEU A 68 -24.64 4.71 -17.92
N ASN A 69 -25.35 3.93 -17.10
CA ASN A 69 -25.72 4.32 -15.75
C ASN A 69 -24.50 4.46 -14.79
N GLU A 70 -23.45 3.67 -15.01
CA GLU A 70 -22.17 3.82 -14.31
C GLU A 70 -21.47 5.13 -14.72
N THR A 71 -21.37 5.40 -16.02
CA THR A 71 -20.76 6.64 -16.53
C THR A 71 -21.58 7.89 -16.19
N GLU A 72 -22.91 7.81 -16.17
CA GLU A 72 -23.79 8.91 -15.74
C GLU A 72 -23.63 9.19 -14.24
N ARG A 73 -23.47 8.13 -13.42
CA ARG A 73 -23.13 8.29 -12.01
C ARG A 73 -21.79 8.98 -11.84
N GLU A 74 -20.74 8.53 -12.53
CA GLU A 74 -19.41 9.16 -12.53
C GLU A 74 -19.46 10.63 -12.98
N TYR A 75 -20.28 10.93 -14.00
CA TYR A 75 -20.47 12.29 -14.50
C TYR A 75 -21.21 13.19 -13.51
N GLN A 76 -22.24 12.68 -12.83
CA GLN A 76 -23.02 13.43 -11.84
C GLN A 76 -22.26 13.65 -10.53
N THR A 77 -21.43 12.69 -10.10
CA THR A 77 -20.72 12.76 -8.81
C THR A 77 -19.32 13.37 -8.90
N GLY A 78 -18.72 13.48 -10.09
CA GLY A 78 -17.33 13.92 -10.24
C GLY A 78 -16.33 12.90 -9.71
N VAL A 79 -15.04 13.29 -9.65
CA VAL A 79 -13.89 12.45 -9.21
C VAL A 79 -14.29 11.55 -8.04
N PRO A 80 -14.00 10.24 -8.05
CA PRO A 80 -14.53 9.31 -7.05
C PRO A 80 -14.19 9.75 -5.62
N THR A 81 -15.13 10.41 -4.95
CA THR A 81 -15.14 10.44 -3.49
C THR A 81 -15.50 9.04 -3.06
N ARG A 82 -14.44 8.24 -2.85
CA ARG A 82 -14.46 6.88 -2.32
C ARG A 82 -15.58 6.76 -1.27
N GLU A 83 -16.69 6.17 -1.65
CA GLU A 83 -17.77 5.88 -0.70
C GLU A 83 -17.19 5.07 0.47
N LYS A 84 -17.74 5.29 1.67
CA LYS A 84 -17.30 4.59 2.89
C LYS A 84 -17.37 3.08 2.66
N ARG A 85 -16.21 2.47 2.41
CA ARG A 85 -16.05 1.03 2.18
C ARG A 85 -16.77 0.28 3.30
N SER A 86 -17.83 -0.43 2.96
CA SER A 86 -18.54 -1.27 3.91
C SER A 86 -17.68 -2.50 4.22
N ALA A 87 -17.78 -3.06 5.42
CA ALA A 87 -17.01 -4.25 5.81
C ALA A 87 -17.25 -5.48 4.91
N LYS A 88 -18.29 -5.46 4.06
CA LYS A 88 -18.57 -6.48 3.05
C LYS A 88 -17.71 -6.38 1.79
N GLU A 89 -17.07 -5.25 1.57
CA GLU A 89 -16.14 -4.99 0.46
C GLU A 89 -14.68 -5.29 0.89
N TRP A 90 -14.51 -6.24 1.81
CA TRP A 90 -13.21 -6.76 2.17
C TRP A 90 -12.70 -7.64 1.04
N ILE A 91 -11.88 -7.06 0.16
CA ILE A 91 -11.14 -7.84 -0.83
C ILE A 91 -10.19 -8.74 -0.04
N PRO A 92 -10.32 -10.08 -0.10
CA PRO A 92 -9.36 -10.96 0.55
C PRO A 92 -7.99 -10.66 -0.03
N ARG A 93 -7.01 -10.38 0.84
CA ARG A 93 -5.63 -10.14 0.40
C ARG A 93 -5.21 -11.35 -0.44
N PRO A 94 -4.62 -11.14 -1.64
CA PRO A 94 -4.15 -12.26 -2.44
C PRO A 94 -3.15 -13.10 -1.62
N PRO A 95 -3.13 -14.43 -1.81
CA PRO A 95 -2.14 -15.27 -1.14
C PRO A 95 -0.72 -14.82 -1.51
N GLN A 96 0.25 -15.12 -0.63
CA GLN A 96 1.66 -14.80 -0.88
C GLN A 96 2.09 -15.35 -2.25
N LYS A 97 2.71 -14.50 -3.10
CA LYS A 97 3.20 -14.92 -4.41
C LYS A 97 4.51 -15.70 -4.30
N TYR A 98 5.41 -15.22 -3.45
CA TYR A 98 6.75 -15.79 -3.27
C TYR A 98 7.03 -16.06 -1.78
N CYS A 99 7.80 -17.11 -1.51
CA CYS A 99 8.32 -17.44 -0.19
C CYS A 99 9.85 -17.52 -0.29
N LEU A 100 10.53 -16.46 0.15
CA LEU A 100 11.98 -16.34 0.05
C LEU A 100 12.63 -17.00 1.27
N SER A 101 13.29 -18.13 1.06
CA SER A 101 14.00 -18.87 2.11
C SER A 101 15.51 -18.78 1.90
N GLY A 102 16.25 -18.40 2.94
CA GLY A 102 17.71 -18.33 2.87
C GLY A 102 18.40 -17.68 4.06
N HIS A 103 17.69 -16.91 4.89
CA HIS A 103 18.21 -16.45 6.18
C HIS A 103 18.26 -17.58 7.20
N ARG A 104 19.28 -17.55 8.06
CA ARG A 104 19.45 -18.54 9.15
C ARG A 104 18.84 -18.08 10.47
N GLY A 105 18.60 -16.77 10.60
CA GLY A 105 17.99 -16.15 11.77
C GLY A 105 16.64 -15.51 11.43
N THR A 106 16.04 -14.88 12.44
CA THR A 106 14.83 -14.07 12.22
C THR A 106 15.18 -12.88 11.30
N ILE A 107 14.20 -12.44 10.52
CA ILE A 107 14.34 -11.25 9.67
C ILE A 107 13.91 -10.05 10.50
N THR A 108 14.79 -9.06 10.62
CA THR A 108 14.57 -7.88 11.47
C THR A 108 13.93 -6.74 10.68
N ARG A 109 14.40 -6.52 9.45
CA ARG A 109 13.92 -5.46 8.57
C ARG A 109 13.92 -5.87 7.11
N VAL A 110 13.03 -5.24 6.36
CA VAL A 110 12.95 -5.32 4.91
C VAL A 110 12.85 -3.90 4.36
N ALA A 111 13.61 -3.59 3.31
CA ALA A 111 13.59 -2.31 2.61
C ALA A 111 13.57 -2.55 1.10
N PHE A 112 12.81 -1.74 0.38
CA PHE A 112 12.76 -1.78 -1.08
C PHE A 112 13.72 -0.75 -1.66
N HIS A 113 14.36 -1.11 -2.76
CA HIS A 113 15.17 -0.17 -3.52
C HIS A 113 14.25 0.84 -4.24
N PRO A 114 14.54 2.15 -4.23
CA PRO A 114 13.66 3.15 -4.84
C PRO A 114 13.59 3.09 -6.37
N THR A 115 14.64 2.58 -7.03
CA THR A 115 14.78 2.62 -8.51
C THR A 115 14.83 1.26 -9.19
N TYR A 116 15.21 0.20 -8.48
CA TYR A 116 15.47 -1.13 -9.04
C TYR A 116 14.42 -2.09 -8.49
N SER A 117 14.12 -3.16 -9.21
CA SER A 117 13.16 -4.21 -8.81
C SER A 117 13.70 -5.13 -7.70
N VAL A 118 14.39 -4.55 -6.73
CA VAL A 118 15.17 -5.26 -5.72
C VAL A 118 14.68 -4.92 -4.32
N MET A 119 14.67 -5.93 -3.46
CA MET A 119 14.34 -5.86 -2.05
C MET A 119 15.53 -6.33 -1.23
N VAL A 120 15.78 -5.68 -0.10
CA VAL A 120 16.85 -6.03 0.82
C VAL A 120 16.27 -6.40 2.18
N SER A 121 16.80 -7.47 2.77
CA SER A 121 16.42 -7.93 4.10
C SER A 121 17.63 -8.06 5.04
N SER A 122 17.48 -7.59 6.26
CA SER A 122 18.42 -7.85 7.37
C SER A 122 17.96 -9.02 8.22
N SER A 123 18.91 -9.71 8.82
CA SER A 123 18.62 -10.78 9.76
C SER A 123 19.52 -10.73 10.99
N GLU A 124 19.05 -11.42 12.04
CA GLU A 124 19.84 -11.74 13.22
C GLU A 124 21.10 -12.56 12.92
N ASP A 125 21.19 -13.21 11.75
CA ASP A 125 22.38 -13.95 11.29
C ASP A 125 23.58 -13.06 10.90
N ALA A 126 23.52 -11.77 11.21
CA ALA A 126 24.51 -10.73 10.89
C ALA A 126 24.73 -10.52 9.38
N THR A 127 23.81 -11.01 8.54
CA THR A 127 23.86 -10.82 7.08
C THR A 127 22.71 -9.97 6.57
N ILE A 128 22.99 -9.30 5.46
CA ILE A 128 22.01 -8.57 4.68
C ILE A 128 21.89 -9.27 3.34
N LYS A 129 20.68 -9.64 2.91
CA LYS A 129 20.44 -10.33 1.64
C LYS A 129 19.66 -9.45 0.70
N VAL A 130 20.02 -9.55 -0.56
CA VAL A 130 19.42 -8.83 -1.69
C VAL A 130 18.64 -9.83 -2.53
N TRP A 131 17.38 -9.49 -2.82
CA TRP A 131 16.42 -10.34 -3.50
C TRP A 131 15.76 -9.57 -4.63
N ASP A 132 15.58 -10.20 -5.77
CA ASP A 132 14.68 -9.68 -6.80
C ASP A 132 13.24 -10.04 -6.41
N TYR A 133 12.37 -9.04 -6.27
CA TYR A 133 10.98 -9.28 -5.86
C TYR A 133 10.06 -9.65 -7.03
N GLU A 134 10.50 -9.47 -8.28
CA GLU A 134 9.74 -9.86 -9.48
C GLU A 134 9.92 -11.35 -9.79
N THR A 135 11.15 -11.83 -9.71
CA THR A 135 11.48 -13.25 -9.96
C THR A 135 11.44 -14.08 -8.68
N GLY A 136 11.70 -13.47 -7.53
CA GLY A 136 11.90 -14.16 -6.26
C GLY A 136 13.29 -14.76 -6.10
N ASP A 137 14.25 -14.37 -6.95
CA ASP A 137 15.59 -14.92 -6.93
C ASP A 137 16.49 -14.23 -5.90
N PHE A 138 17.39 -15.03 -5.32
CA PHE A 138 18.44 -14.54 -4.43
C PHE A 138 19.60 -14.00 -5.28
N GLU A 139 19.92 -12.72 -5.15
CA GLU A 139 21.06 -12.14 -5.85
C GLU A 139 22.35 -12.29 -5.05
N ARG A 140 22.43 -11.61 -3.90
CA ARG A 140 23.68 -11.38 -3.19
C ARG A 140 23.50 -11.31 -1.67
N THR A 141 24.58 -11.58 -0.94
CA THR A 141 24.64 -11.42 0.52
C THR A 141 25.77 -10.47 0.88
N LEU A 142 25.46 -9.40 1.60
CA LEU A 142 26.43 -8.51 2.20
C LEU A 142 26.80 -9.05 3.58
N LYS A 143 28.10 -9.27 3.80
CA LYS A 143 28.67 -9.75 5.06
C LYS A 143 29.69 -8.74 5.57
N GLY A 144 29.66 -8.46 6.87
CA GLY A 144 30.63 -7.57 7.49
C GLY A 144 30.28 -7.20 8.93
N HIS A 145 29.00 -7.24 9.30
CA HIS A 145 28.59 -7.11 10.69
C HIS A 145 29.04 -8.32 11.51
N THR A 146 29.40 -8.06 12.78
CA THR A 146 29.82 -9.13 13.71
C THR A 146 28.64 -9.67 14.53
N ASN A 147 27.54 -8.92 14.59
CA ASN A 147 26.33 -9.29 15.32
C ASN A 147 25.06 -8.97 14.51
N SER A 148 23.90 -9.36 15.03
CA SER A 148 22.57 -9.19 14.42
C SER A 148 22.32 -7.79 13.87
N VAL A 149 21.96 -7.71 12.58
CA VAL A 149 21.59 -6.46 11.92
C VAL A 149 20.16 -6.11 12.30
N GLN A 150 19.93 -4.93 12.86
CA GLN A 150 18.63 -4.52 13.41
C GLN A 150 17.77 -3.80 12.37
N ASP A 151 18.37 -2.90 11.60
CA ASP A 151 17.64 -2.06 10.65
C ASP A 151 18.48 -1.74 9.43
N ILE A 152 17.78 -1.38 8.36
CA ILE A 152 18.31 -1.03 7.05
C ILE A 152 17.54 0.16 6.50
N SER A 153 18.25 1.11 5.92
CA SER A 153 17.65 2.22 5.15
C SER A 153 18.41 2.44 3.86
N PHE A 154 17.68 2.75 2.80
CA PHE A 154 18.24 3.25 1.55
C PHE A 154 18.31 4.77 1.56
N ASP A 155 19.25 5.30 0.78
CA ASP A 155 19.22 6.70 0.35
C ASP A 155 18.13 6.92 -0.72
N HIS A 156 17.69 8.17 -0.92
CA HIS A 156 16.69 8.52 -1.94
C HIS A 156 17.15 8.17 -3.36
N THR A 157 18.46 8.25 -3.62
CA THR A 157 19.05 7.85 -4.90
C THR A 157 19.18 6.34 -5.06
N GLY A 158 19.06 5.56 -3.97
CA GLY A 158 19.32 4.13 -3.94
C GLY A 158 20.80 3.73 -4.00
N LYS A 159 21.72 4.69 -4.20
CA LYS A 159 23.16 4.39 -4.32
C LYS A 159 23.75 3.85 -3.03
N TYR A 160 23.33 4.38 -1.89
CA TYR A 160 23.87 4.01 -0.60
C TYR A 160 22.85 3.25 0.24
N LEU A 161 23.35 2.25 0.97
CA LEU A 161 22.60 1.47 1.94
C LEU A 161 23.24 1.65 3.31
N ALA A 162 22.46 2.09 4.29
CA ALA A 162 22.88 2.16 5.67
C ALA A 162 22.28 0.97 6.43
N SER A 163 23.09 0.37 7.28
CA SER A 163 22.69 -0.74 8.13
C SER A 163 23.22 -0.54 9.52
N CYS A 164 22.44 -0.95 10.52
CA CYS A 164 22.85 -0.89 11.92
C CYS A 164 22.78 -2.27 12.56
N SER A 165 23.62 -2.48 13.56
CA SER A 165 23.73 -3.78 14.22
C SER A 165 23.87 -3.64 15.74
N ALA A 166 23.60 -4.77 16.40
CA ALA A 166 23.89 -4.97 17.81
C ALA A 166 25.39 -4.97 18.14
N ASP A 167 26.27 -4.92 17.14
CA ASP A 167 27.72 -4.70 17.29
C ASP A 167 28.11 -3.24 17.57
N MET A 168 27.11 -2.35 17.77
CA MET A 168 27.26 -0.90 18.01
C MET A 168 27.76 -0.12 16.79
N SER A 169 27.91 -0.79 15.66
CA SER A 169 28.35 -0.20 14.41
C SER A 169 27.19 0.18 13.51
N ILE A 170 27.42 1.23 12.73
CA ILE A 170 26.58 1.57 11.59
C ILE A 170 27.47 1.48 10.36
N ARG A 171 27.12 0.62 9.42
CA ARG A 171 27.86 0.44 8.18
C ARG A 171 27.13 1.10 7.02
N LEU A 172 27.91 1.82 6.22
CA LEU A 172 27.49 2.37 4.94
C LEU A 172 28.03 1.48 3.83
N TRP A 173 27.13 0.98 3.01
CA TRP A 173 27.42 0.14 1.86
C TRP A 173 27.14 0.91 0.59
N ASP A 174 28.02 0.75 -0.38
CA ASP A 174 27.74 1.14 -1.76
C ASP A 174 26.92 0.04 -2.42
N PHE A 175 25.77 0.35 -2.99
CA PHE A 175 24.93 -0.64 -3.66
C PHE A 175 25.49 -1.05 -5.03
N GLU A 176 26.29 -0.20 -5.68
CA GLU A 176 26.87 -0.51 -7.00
C GLU A 176 28.02 -1.52 -6.86
N THR A 177 28.98 -1.23 -5.98
CA THR A 177 30.13 -2.10 -5.71
C THR A 177 29.82 -3.21 -4.69
N MET A 178 28.75 -3.07 -3.89
CA MET A 178 28.39 -3.95 -2.77
C MET A 178 29.47 -4.04 -1.67
N GLU A 179 30.33 -3.04 -1.59
CA GLU A 179 31.39 -2.95 -0.59
C GLU A 179 30.99 -2.03 0.57
N CYS A 180 31.55 -2.32 1.75
CA CYS A 180 31.41 -1.46 2.92
C CYS A 180 32.33 -0.25 2.77
N ILE A 181 31.78 0.92 2.46
CA ILE A 181 32.53 2.17 2.31
C ILE A 181 33.05 2.65 3.66
N LYS A 182 32.16 2.68 4.67
CA LYS A 182 32.43 3.27 5.98
C LYS A 182 31.79 2.49 7.10
N THR A 183 32.49 2.43 8.23
CA THR A 183 31.95 1.93 9.50
C THR A 183 31.99 3.07 10.50
N MET A 184 30.82 3.52 10.95
CA MET A 184 30.64 4.56 11.95
C MET A 184 30.47 3.89 13.31
N GLN A 185 31.28 4.33 14.27
CA GLN A 185 31.34 3.83 15.63
C GLN A 185 31.22 5.00 16.60
N GLY A 186 30.53 4.82 17.71
CA GLY A 186 30.36 5.87 18.73
C GLY A 186 29.06 5.81 19.51
N HIS A 187 28.21 4.80 19.27
CA HIS A 187 27.19 4.38 20.22
C HIS A 187 27.80 3.47 21.28
N ASP A 188 27.30 3.56 22.51
CA ASP A 188 27.80 2.76 23.64
C ASP A 188 27.00 1.46 23.82
N HIS A 189 25.98 1.23 22.99
CA HIS A 189 25.14 0.03 23.02
C HIS A 189 24.49 -0.23 21.66
N ASN A 190 23.85 -1.41 21.52
CA ASN A 190 23.04 -1.85 20.37
C ASN A 190 22.27 -0.71 19.66
N VAL A 191 22.56 -0.52 18.38
CA VAL A 191 21.88 0.44 17.51
C VAL A 191 20.64 -0.21 16.92
N SER A 192 19.48 0.38 17.16
CA SER A 192 18.18 -0.25 16.91
C SER A 192 17.52 0.20 15.62
N SER A 193 17.76 1.44 15.19
CA SER A 193 17.29 1.91 13.89
C SER A 193 18.27 2.87 13.25
N VAL A 194 18.19 2.97 11.92
CA VAL A 194 19.02 3.86 11.11
C VAL A 194 18.23 4.38 9.93
N HIS A 195 18.27 5.68 9.68
CA HIS A 195 17.59 6.30 8.54
C HIS A 195 18.41 7.41 7.90
N PHE A 196 18.33 7.49 6.58
CA PHE A 196 18.85 8.63 5.83
C PHE A 196 17.93 9.83 6.01
N LEU A 197 18.53 11.00 6.16
CA LEU A 197 17.79 12.26 6.05
C LEU A 197 17.43 12.47 4.56
N PRO A 198 16.27 13.07 4.23
CA PRO A 198 15.88 13.31 2.84
C PRO A 198 16.87 14.14 2.01
N SER A 199 17.74 14.93 2.66
CA SER A 199 18.80 15.67 1.95
C SER A 199 19.92 14.77 1.43
N GLY A 200 20.05 13.54 1.95
CA GLY A 200 21.12 12.60 1.56
C GLY A 200 22.50 12.92 2.15
N ASP A 201 22.61 13.93 3.03
CA ASP A 201 23.91 14.34 3.62
C ASP A 201 24.16 13.72 5.00
N TYR A 202 23.09 13.35 5.69
CA TYR A 202 23.13 12.87 7.08
C TYR A 202 22.40 11.55 7.25
N ILE A 203 22.90 10.75 8.19
CA ILE A 203 22.23 9.57 8.73
C ILE A 203 21.85 9.85 10.18
N VAL A 204 20.66 9.39 10.57
CA VAL A 204 20.22 9.40 11.96
C VAL A 204 20.12 7.96 12.46
N SER A 205 20.66 7.71 13.64
CA SER A 205 20.57 6.42 14.32
C SER A 205 20.09 6.58 15.74
N CYS A 206 19.47 5.53 16.26
CA CYS A 206 19.09 5.46 17.67
C CYS A 206 19.60 4.18 18.32
N SER A 207 19.86 4.25 19.62
CA SER A 207 20.46 3.14 20.35
C SER A 207 19.79 2.91 21.71
N ARG A 208 20.09 1.74 22.27
CA ARG A 208 19.81 1.39 23.66
C ARG A 208 20.58 2.23 24.68
N ASP A 209 21.58 3.00 24.24
CA ASP A 209 22.26 4.02 25.05
C ASP A 209 21.38 5.24 25.39
N LYS A 210 20.09 5.22 24.99
CA LYS A 210 19.08 6.28 25.24
C LYS A 210 19.34 7.55 24.43
N THR A 211 20.24 7.48 23.45
CA THR A 211 20.61 8.59 22.59
C THR A 211 20.18 8.36 21.16
N ILE A 212 19.98 9.48 20.46
CA ILE A 212 19.85 9.51 19.01
C ILE A 212 21.07 10.28 18.51
N LYS A 213 21.79 9.74 17.53
CA LYS A 213 22.97 10.37 16.94
C LYS A 213 22.72 10.68 15.48
N MET A 214 23.26 11.80 15.03
CA MET A 214 23.30 12.21 13.64
C MET A 214 24.75 12.15 13.16
N TRP A 215 24.93 11.56 11.99
CA TRP A 215 26.21 11.28 11.37
C TRP A 215 26.26 11.97 10.03
N GLU A 216 27.35 12.66 9.74
CA GLU A 216 27.60 13.21 8.41
C GLU A 216 28.15 12.11 7.50
N LEU A 217 27.57 11.93 6.32
CA LEU A 217 27.95 10.87 5.38
C LEU A 217 29.36 11.06 4.80
N ALA A 218 29.72 12.31 4.48
CA ALA A 218 30.99 12.63 3.86
C ALA A 218 32.17 12.29 4.78
N THR A 219 32.10 12.65 6.06
CA THR A 219 33.19 12.43 7.02
C THR A 219 33.01 11.12 7.79
N GLY A 220 31.78 10.74 8.13
CA GLY A 220 31.47 9.64 9.04
C GLY A 220 31.49 10.05 10.51
N TYR A 221 31.57 11.36 10.81
CA TYR A 221 31.59 11.86 12.18
C TYR A 221 30.19 12.11 12.74
N CYS A 222 30.04 11.92 14.05
CA CYS A 222 28.83 12.28 14.77
C CYS A 222 28.78 13.80 14.96
N THR A 223 27.83 14.47 14.28
CA THR A 223 27.66 15.92 14.33
C THR A 223 26.73 16.35 15.45
N LYS A 224 25.67 15.59 15.71
CA LYS A 224 24.66 15.88 16.74
C LYS A 224 24.35 14.64 17.55
N THR A 225 24.21 14.82 18.86
CA THR A 225 23.62 13.83 19.78
C THR A 225 22.39 14.47 20.42
N PHE A 226 21.24 13.80 20.34
CA PHE A 226 19.99 14.20 20.98
C PHE A 226 19.81 13.38 22.25
N LEU A 227 19.57 14.07 23.36
CA LEU A 227 19.41 13.52 24.69
C LEU A 227 18.03 13.92 25.21
N GLY A 228 17.31 12.97 25.81
CA GLY A 228 16.07 13.28 26.53
C GLY A 228 15.18 12.08 26.79
N HIS A 229 15.28 11.01 25.99
CA HIS A 229 14.64 9.75 26.34
C HIS A 229 15.23 9.16 27.62
N ARG A 230 14.37 8.57 28.44
CA ARG A 230 14.79 7.97 29.72
C ARG A 230 15.23 6.53 29.56
N GLU A 231 14.78 5.87 28.50
CA GLU A 231 15.02 4.45 28.22
C GLU A 231 15.38 4.24 26.74
N TRP A 232 15.58 2.97 26.38
CA TRP A 232 15.98 2.52 25.05
C TRP A 232 15.08 3.12 23.94
N VAL A 233 15.70 3.86 23.02
CA VAL A 233 15.07 4.34 21.79
C VAL A 233 15.05 3.22 20.75
N ARG A 234 13.86 2.78 20.35
CA ARG A 234 13.65 1.67 19.42
C ARG A 234 13.73 2.10 17.97
N MET A 235 13.08 3.21 17.64
CA MET A 235 13.00 3.67 16.27
C MET A 235 13.09 5.19 16.18
N VAL A 236 13.75 5.67 15.14
CA VAL A 236 13.76 7.08 14.75
C VAL A 236 13.28 7.18 13.31
N LYS A 237 12.54 8.23 12.96
CA LYS A 237 12.09 8.48 11.59
C LYS A 237 12.20 9.96 11.24
N PRO A 238 12.91 10.32 10.17
CA PRO A 238 12.88 11.68 9.67
C PRO A 238 11.56 11.99 8.99
N ASN A 239 11.11 13.23 9.12
CA ASN A 239 10.01 13.75 8.32
C ASN A 239 10.43 13.89 6.85
N SER A 240 9.48 13.97 5.92
CA SER A 240 9.73 14.12 4.47
C SER A 240 10.58 15.34 4.11
N ASP A 241 10.44 16.42 4.88
CA ASP A 241 11.21 17.67 4.75
C ASP A 241 12.59 17.60 5.46
N GLY A 242 12.83 16.57 6.28
CA GLY A 242 14.09 16.43 7.04
C GLY A 242 14.28 17.43 8.19
N SER A 243 13.37 18.38 8.38
CA SER A 243 13.42 19.37 9.47
C SER A 243 13.10 18.80 10.85
N LEU A 244 12.29 17.73 10.89
CA LEU A 244 11.82 17.07 12.11
C LEU A 244 12.24 15.59 12.15
N LEU A 245 12.45 15.08 13.36
CA LEU A 245 12.64 13.65 13.64
C LEU A 245 11.57 13.20 14.64
N ALA A 246 10.96 12.05 14.41
CA ALA A 246 10.15 11.37 15.42
C ALA A 246 10.95 10.21 16.00
N SER A 247 10.86 10.00 17.31
CA SER A 247 11.49 8.86 17.98
C SER A 247 10.53 8.15 18.92
N ALA A 248 10.63 6.83 18.93
CA ALA A 248 9.85 5.93 19.78
C ALA A 248 10.78 5.24 20.79
N SER A 249 10.35 5.15 22.04
CA SER A 249 11.16 4.60 23.13
C SER A 249 10.39 3.66 24.06
N ASN A 250 11.15 2.86 24.80
CA ASN A 250 10.67 2.02 25.90
C ASN A 250 10.13 2.82 27.09
N ASP A 251 10.41 4.13 27.17
CA ASP A 251 9.82 5.03 28.16
C ASP A 251 8.34 5.35 27.88
N GLN A 252 7.73 4.66 26.91
CA GLN A 252 6.33 4.80 26.50
C GLN A 252 6.03 6.17 25.88
N THR A 253 7.07 6.90 25.49
CA THR A 253 6.92 8.22 24.87
C THR A 253 7.31 8.19 23.40
N VAL A 254 6.59 8.99 22.62
CA VAL A 254 7.02 9.42 21.29
C VAL A 254 7.44 10.87 21.37
N ARG A 255 8.65 11.17 20.89
CA ARG A 255 9.17 12.54 20.90
C ARG A 255 9.40 13.03 19.48
N VAL A 256 9.05 14.29 19.24
CA VAL A 256 9.33 14.99 17.99
C VAL A 256 10.39 16.05 18.23
N TRP A 257 11.50 15.93 17.50
CA TRP A 257 12.69 16.76 17.64
C TRP A 257 12.83 17.67 16.44
N VAL A 258 13.31 18.88 16.68
CA VAL A 258 13.75 19.79 15.61
C VAL A 258 15.22 19.51 15.33
N VAL A 259 15.56 19.13 14.09
CA VAL A 259 16.93 18.76 13.69
C VAL A 259 17.91 19.91 13.89
N ALA A 260 17.50 21.14 13.57
CA ALA A 260 18.35 22.32 13.65
C ALA A 260 18.78 22.61 15.10
N THR A 261 17.81 22.77 16.01
CA THR A 261 18.01 23.23 17.40
C THR A 261 18.25 22.10 18.40
N LYS A 262 17.96 20.85 18.04
CA LYS A 262 17.97 19.65 18.93
C LYS A 262 16.91 19.67 20.03
N GLU A 263 15.97 20.61 19.97
CA GLU A 263 14.92 20.73 20.97
C GLU A 263 13.80 19.72 20.70
N CYS A 264 13.24 19.18 21.78
CA CYS A 264 12.04 18.36 21.74
C CYS A 264 10.83 19.28 21.67
N LYS A 265 10.17 19.33 20.50
CA LYS A 265 8.99 20.16 20.25
C LYS A 265 7.72 19.55 20.85
N LEU A 266 7.59 18.24 20.78
CA LEU A 266 6.41 17.52 21.24
C LEU A 266 6.82 16.23 21.92
N GLU A 267 6.15 15.92 23.03
CA GLU A 267 6.27 14.66 23.74
C GLU A 267 4.87 14.07 23.94
N LEU A 268 4.63 12.92 23.34
CA LEU A 268 3.37 12.18 23.41
C LEU A 268 3.54 11.07 24.46
N ARG A 269 2.69 11.08 25.50
CA ARG A 269 2.80 10.17 26.66
C ARG A 269 1.55 9.33 26.93
N GLU A 270 0.62 9.28 25.99
CA GLU A 270 -0.67 8.57 26.16
C GLU A 270 -0.56 7.05 26.02
N HIS A 271 0.65 6.49 25.88
CA HIS A 271 0.83 5.05 25.73
C HIS A 271 1.13 4.39 27.08
N ASP A 272 0.39 3.33 27.41
CA ASP A 272 0.61 2.53 28.63
C ASP A 272 1.79 1.56 28.53
N HIS A 273 2.32 1.37 27.30
CA HIS A 273 3.30 0.35 26.97
C HIS A 273 4.38 0.89 26.02
N VAL A 274 5.42 0.08 25.86
CA VAL A 274 6.58 0.36 25.00
C VAL A 274 6.13 0.71 23.57
N VAL A 275 6.70 1.79 23.03
CA VAL A 275 6.46 2.17 21.64
C VAL A 275 7.52 1.53 20.75
N GLU A 276 7.11 0.61 19.89
CA GLU A 276 8.02 -0.12 19.00
C GLU A 276 8.18 0.54 17.63
N CYS A 277 7.17 1.27 17.15
CA CYS A 277 7.18 1.85 15.82
C CYS A 277 6.60 3.27 15.82
N VAL A 278 7.01 4.03 14.80
CA VAL A 278 6.61 5.40 14.51
C VAL A 278 6.70 5.58 13.00
N ALA A 279 5.72 6.24 12.39
CA ALA A 279 5.74 6.54 10.97
C ALA A 279 5.08 7.89 10.75
N TRP A 280 5.59 8.63 9.76
CA TRP A 280 5.00 9.90 9.35
C TRP A 280 3.86 9.64 8.37
N ALA A 281 2.84 10.48 8.40
CA ALA A 281 1.75 10.42 7.43
C ALA A 281 2.27 10.98 6.10
N PRO A 282 1.94 10.33 4.97
CA PRO A 282 2.26 10.89 3.67
C PRO A 282 1.40 12.13 3.42
N GLU A 283 1.93 13.06 2.63
CA GLU A 283 1.26 14.33 2.31
C GLU A 283 -0.12 14.13 1.68
N SER A 284 -0.31 13.03 0.94
CA SER A 284 -1.59 12.63 0.36
C SER A 284 -2.70 12.32 1.38
N ALA A 285 -2.34 11.98 2.62
CA ALA A 285 -3.30 11.70 3.70
C ALA A 285 -3.73 12.97 4.45
N HIS A 286 -3.00 14.09 4.29
CA HIS A 286 -3.26 15.31 5.06
C HIS A 286 -4.65 15.90 4.81
N SER A 287 -5.13 15.89 3.56
CA SER A 287 -6.46 16.39 3.20
C SER A 287 -7.56 15.59 3.90
N THR A 288 -7.46 14.26 3.87
CA THR A 288 -8.42 13.35 4.51
C THR A 288 -8.39 13.42 6.04
N LEU A 289 -7.21 13.65 6.64
CA LEU A 289 -7.07 13.83 8.09
C LEU A 289 -7.67 15.16 8.55
N ASN A 290 -7.46 16.23 7.78
CA ASN A 290 -8.06 17.54 8.05
C ASN A 290 -9.59 17.50 7.95
N GLU A 291 -10.13 16.74 7.00
CA GLU A 291 -11.58 16.54 6.84
C GLU A 291 -12.17 15.67 7.97
N ALA A 292 -11.50 14.57 8.35
CA ALA A 292 -11.94 13.68 9.43
C ALA A 292 -11.93 14.35 10.82
N THR A 293 -11.09 15.36 11.02
CA THR A 293 -10.98 16.12 12.28
C THR A 293 -11.87 17.37 12.33
N GLY A 294 -12.65 17.64 11.27
CA GLY A 294 -13.70 18.67 11.25
C GLY A 294 -13.20 20.12 11.35
N GLN A 295 -11.92 20.40 11.16
CA GLN A 295 -11.38 21.76 11.27
C GLN A 295 -11.50 22.52 9.95
N ARG A 296 -12.47 23.44 9.87
CA ARG A 296 -12.55 24.44 8.80
C ARG A 296 -11.28 25.28 8.80
N THR A 297 -10.68 25.39 7.62
CA THR A 297 -9.51 26.21 7.28
C THR A 297 -9.70 27.66 7.78
N ASN A 298 -9.12 28.00 8.92
CA ASN A 298 -8.78 29.38 9.23
C ASN A 298 -7.26 29.53 9.18
N SER A 299 -6.88 30.47 8.34
CA SER A 299 -5.54 30.89 7.98
C SER A 299 -4.88 31.66 9.12
N ASN A 300 -3.55 31.54 9.14
CA ASN A 300 -2.57 32.30 9.91
C ASN A 300 -2.29 31.76 11.33
N PHE A 301 -1.05 31.27 11.47
CA PHE A 301 -0.37 30.68 12.63
C PHE A 301 -0.42 29.14 12.77
N ASP A 302 0.79 28.58 12.59
CA ASP A 302 1.29 27.25 12.99
C ASP A 302 0.95 26.00 12.16
N ASN A 303 1.28 26.04 10.87
CA ASN A 303 1.36 24.83 10.02
C ASN A 303 2.41 23.79 10.47
N LEU A 304 3.33 24.16 11.36
CA LEU A 304 4.44 23.31 11.79
C LEU A 304 4.12 22.46 13.04
N THR A 305 3.13 22.85 13.86
CA THR A 305 2.58 22.01 14.94
C THR A 305 1.51 21.06 14.41
N ARG A 306 0.80 21.45 13.34
CA ARG A 306 -0.23 20.65 12.63
C ARG A 306 0.29 19.41 11.90
N THR A 307 1.60 19.23 11.71
CA THR A 307 2.17 18.04 11.08
C THR A 307 2.70 17.04 12.11
N ALA A 308 3.09 17.49 13.30
CA ALA A 308 3.61 16.64 14.37
C ALA A 308 2.52 15.98 15.23
N THR A 309 1.35 16.60 15.36
CA THR A 309 0.21 16.03 16.11
C THR A 309 -0.60 15.00 15.30
N TYR A 310 -0.38 14.90 13.99
CA TYR A 310 -1.28 14.22 13.07
C TYR A 310 -0.63 13.02 12.40
N CYS A 311 -0.43 11.98 13.20
CA CYS A 311 -0.49 10.61 12.75
C CYS A 311 -1.13 9.86 13.93
N VAL A 312 -2.48 9.67 14.08
CA VAL A 312 -3.24 8.36 14.31
C VAL A 312 -4.18 8.13 13.14
N GLU A 313 -4.18 6.93 12.55
CA GLU A 313 -5.16 5.87 12.83
C GLU A 313 -4.80 4.60 12.02
N ILE A 314 -5.01 3.41 12.61
CA ILE A 314 -5.84 2.33 12.02
C ILE A 314 -6.05 1.19 13.05
N LEU A 315 -7.34 1.02 13.39
CA LEU A 315 -8.05 -0.12 13.98
C LEU A 315 -7.56 -0.74 15.31
N LEU A 316 -8.34 -0.53 16.38
CA LEU A 316 -9.03 -1.65 17.05
C LEU A 316 -10.29 -1.15 17.79
N HIS A 317 -11.36 -1.91 17.59
CA HIS A 317 -12.73 -1.60 17.94
C HIS A 317 -13.00 -1.73 19.45
N LYS A 318 -13.90 -0.86 19.95
CA LYS A 318 -14.49 -0.76 21.31
C LYS A 318 -13.57 -0.20 22.39
N ILE A 319 -13.76 1.09 22.71
CA ILE A 319 -14.24 1.58 24.01
C ILE A 319 -14.62 3.06 23.82
N ASN A 320 -15.87 3.39 24.13
CA ASN A 320 -16.35 4.75 24.32
C ASN A 320 -15.42 5.45 25.33
N LEU A 321 -14.74 6.54 24.93
CA LEU A 321 -14.40 7.68 25.78
C LEU A 321 -13.82 8.80 24.90
N ASN A 322 -14.40 10.00 25.06
CA ASN A 322 -13.99 11.24 24.43
C ASN A 322 -12.54 11.61 24.80
N LEU A 323 -11.69 11.91 23.80
CA LEU A 323 -10.55 12.86 23.73
C LEU A 323 -9.54 12.39 22.64
N PRO A 324 -8.99 13.25 21.73
CA PRO A 324 -8.31 12.78 20.52
C PRO A 324 -6.78 12.68 20.62
N ILE A 325 -6.24 11.62 20.00
CA ILE A 325 -5.03 10.84 20.32
C ILE A 325 -4.10 10.74 19.06
N ALA A 326 -2.90 10.13 19.14
CA ALA A 326 -1.87 9.95 18.08
C ALA A 326 -1.47 8.47 17.79
N CYS A 327 -1.24 8.09 16.51
CA CYS A 327 -0.86 6.77 15.90
C CYS A 327 0.45 6.40 16.49
N CYS A 328 0.32 5.40 17.32
CA CYS A 328 1.19 4.27 17.19
C CYS A 328 0.41 3.14 16.51
N ILE A 329 1.01 2.52 15.49
CA ILE A 329 0.53 1.24 14.95
C ILE A 329 0.98 0.18 15.97
N ILE A 330 0.07 -0.19 16.87
CA ILE A 330 0.32 -1.22 17.87
C ILE A 330 0.21 -2.59 17.21
N THR A 331 1.33 -3.27 16.96
CA THR A 331 1.33 -4.71 16.70
C THR A 331 1.29 -5.45 18.03
N ARG A 332 0.10 -5.89 18.46
CA ARG A 332 -0.05 -6.79 19.61
C ARG A 332 0.60 -8.14 19.31
N ARG A 333 1.32 -8.66 20.31
CA ARG A 333 1.80 -10.05 20.40
C ARG A 333 0.63 -11.04 20.33
N THR A 334 0.40 -11.56 19.13
CA THR A 334 -0.03 -12.95 18.88
C THR A 334 0.42 -13.26 17.46
N THR A 335 1.58 -13.92 17.32
CA THR A 335 2.06 -14.61 16.09
C THR A 335 1.48 -14.08 14.77
N ILE A 336 1.84 -12.86 14.40
CA ILE A 336 1.72 -12.36 13.03
C ILE A 336 3.09 -11.82 12.68
N ASN A 337 3.75 -12.49 11.74
CA ASN A 337 5.01 -12.08 11.15
C ASN A 337 4.96 -10.57 10.85
N CYS A 338 5.97 -9.84 11.33
CA CYS A 338 6.13 -8.41 11.14
C CYS A 338 5.82 -8.03 9.69
N MET A 339 4.64 -7.45 9.46
CA MET A 339 4.31 -6.85 8.18
C MET A 339 4.87 -5.43 8.25
N THR A 340 6.13 -5.32 7.86
CA THR A 340 6.86 -4.08 7.67
C THR A 340 6.01 -3.13 6.82
N LEU A 341 5.69 -1.95 7.33
CA LEU A 341 5.16 -0.87 6.51
C LEU A 341 6.24 -0.47 5.50
N VAL A 342 6.03 -0.90 4.26
CA VAL A 342 6.83 -0.54 3.10
C VAL A 342 6.29 0.79 2.60
N GLU A 343 7.04 1.87 2.81
CA GLU A 343 6.76 3.15 2.14
C GLU A 343 7.19 3.03 0.67
N PHE A 344 6.24 3.26 -0.23
CA PHE A 344 6.52 3.41 -1.65
C PHE A 344 7.04 4.83 -1.88
N PRO A 345 8.24 5.03 -2.45
CA PRO A 345 8.59 6.31 -3.04
C PRO A 345 7.70 6.48 -4.27
N LEU A 346 6.66 7.31 -4.16
CA LEU A 346 5.85 7.71 -5.31
C LEU A 346 6.73 8.58 -6.22
N GLY A 347 7.30 7.96 -7.24
CA GLY A 347 7.84 8.69 -8.38
C GLY A 347 6.70 9.47 -9.05
N HIS A 348 6.94 10.76 -9.29
CA HIS A 348 6.07 11.56 -10.14
C HIS A 348 5.98 10.93 -11.54
N LEU A 349 4.77 10.50 -11.92
CA LEU A 349 4.36 10.27 -13.30
C LEU A 349 3.13 11.12 -13.59
#